data_AF-A0A2W6CBI3-F1
#
_entry.id   AF-A0A2W6CBI3-F1
#
_cell.length_a   1.000
_cell.length_b   1.000
_cell.length_c   1.000
_cell.angle_alpha   90.00
_cell.angle_beta   90.00
_cell.angle_gamma   90.00
#
_symmetry.space_group_name_H-M   'P 1'
#
loop_
_entity.id
_entity.type
_entity.pdbx_description
1 polymer ?
#
loop_
_entity_poly.entity_id
_entity_poly.type
_entity_poly.pdbx_seq_one_letter_code
_entity_poly.pdbx_strand_id
1 'polypeptide(L)'
;MGSVRLTRRLLLGRRGAGRLPERLQRAQEPVPGLDPQPQRQIHLQGGKQTWACSGSITKDIYDPNNPACTDGHASGTYGEGCQAGRVGANTSLITMSIGGNDAGFADDLSGCYKNRIKLGWSKSCRYQQSSIDQKIAAIAPNLIADLRALRARAPHARIILMTYPKLFPDPPTQNVGCVLANICLTKGDQAFYNEEAVKLDNAICAAAAAAGVGAECVNAANAFSGCELDQANSCLQSPQTHISGSTGIGTNPGSFHPTQKGQQILGVLINGEIQNPPPGSGPPS
;
A
#
# COMPACT_ATOMS: atom_id res chain seq x y z
N MET A 1 19.68 -17.92 50.10
CA MET A 1 19.65 -16.47 49.80
C MET A 1 20.63 -16.21 48.67
N GLY A 2 20.13 -15.74 47.53
CA GLY A 2 20.82 -15.75 46.24
C GLY A 2 21.97 -14.75 46.13
N SER A 3 23.05 -15.18 45.48
CA SER A 3 24.17 -14.34 45.09
C SER A 3 24.08 -14.09 43.58
N VAL A 4 23.93 -12.83 43.18
CA VAL A 4 23.83 -12.39 41.79
C VAL A 4 25.23 -12.33 41.18
N ARG A 5 25.49 -13.15 40.15
CA ARG A 5 26.71 -13.04 39.32
C ARG A 5 26.48 -12.00 38.22
N LEU A 6 27.30 -10.94 38.24
CA LEU A 6 27.52 -10.02 37.13
C LEU A 6 28.38 -10.70 36.07
N THR A 7 27.82 -10.95 34.88
CA THR A 7 28.62 -11.27 33.68
C THR A 7 28.50 -10.13 32.70
N ARG A 8 29.54 -9.31 32.68
CA ARG A 8 29.78 -8.23 31.71
C ARG A 8 30.12 -8.90 30.36
N ARG A 9 29.23 -8.80 29.36
CA ARG A 9 29.58 -9.20 27.98
C ARG A 9 29.69 -7.95 27.11
N LEU A 10 30.85 -7.87 26.45
CA LEU A 10 31.34 -6.78 25.63
C LEU A 10 30.30 -6.24 24.63
N LEU A 11 30.20 -4.92 24.61
CA LEU A 11 29.71 -4.13 23.49
C LEU A 11 30.62 -4.32 22.28
N LEU A 12 30.11 -4.99 21.24
CA LEU A 12 30.64 -4.88 19.88
C LEU A 12 29.63 -4.04 19.09
N GLY A 13 29.97 -2.76 18.92
CA GLY A 13 29.19 -1.82 18.15
C GLY A 13 29.20 -2.18 16.67
N ARG A 14 28.03 -2.50 16.13
CA ARG A 14 27.75 -2.34 14.70
C ARG A 14 27.07 -0.99 14.49
N ARG A 15 27.76 -0.09 13.80
CA ARG A 15 27.21 1.18 13.33
C ARG A 15 26.09 0.92 12.32
N GLY A 16 24.90 1.42 12.63
CA GLY A 16 24.02 2.14 11.69
C GLY A 16 23.37 1.37 10.54
N ALA A 17 22.54 0.38 10.84
CA ALA A 17 21.25 0.28 10.13
C ALA A 17 20.21 0.84 11.10
N GLY A 18 19.59 1.98 10.76
CA GLY A 18 18.60 2.62 11.62
C GLY A 18 17.49 1.62 11.95
N ARG A 19 17.37 1.27 13.23
CA ARG A 19 16.27 0.42 13.70
C ARG A 19 14.99 1.21 13.45
N LEU A 20 14.10 0.69 12.59
CA LEU A 20 12.80 1.29 12.34
C LEU A 20 12.09 1.54 13.68
N PRO A 21 11.37 2.67 13.85
CA PRO A 21 10.60 2.95 15.07
C PRO A 21 9.77 1.73 15.51
N GLU A 22 9.64 1.53 16.82
CA GLU A 22 8.96 0.38 17.45
C GLU A 22 7.52 0.13 16.92
N ARG A 23 6.88 1.16 16.35
CA ARG A 23 5.57 1.06 15.68
C ARG A 23 5.61 0.48 14.27
N LEU A 24 6.66 0.75 13.47
CA LEU A 24 6.91 0.06 12.21
C LEU A 24 7.22 -1.43 12.42
N GLN A 25 7.68 -1.80 13.63
CA GLN A 25 7.85 -3.20 14.04
C GLN A 25 6.52 -3.83 14.49
N ARG A 26 5.66 -3.12 15.24
CA ARG A 26 4.30 -3.61 15.60
C ARG A 26 3.40 -3.88 14.40
N ALA A 27 3.60 -3.08 13.37
CA ALA A 27 3.05 -3.22 12.03
C ALA A 27 3.45 -4.52 11.29
N GLN A 28 4.50 -5.22 11.75
CA GLN A 28 5.07 -6.41 11.10
C GLN A 28 4.62 -7.72 11.76
N GLU A 29 3.83 -7.69 12.83
CA GLU A 29 3.20 -8.90 13.35
C GLU A 29 1.92 -9.22 12.56
N PRO A 30 1.65 -10.51 12.24
CA PRO A 30 0.35 -10.91 11.75
C PRO A 30 -0.71 -10.47 12.77
N VAL A 31 -1.79 -9.83 12.32
CA VAL A 31 -2.96 -9.62 13.17
C VAL A 31 -3.86 -10.84 12.98
N PRO A 32 -3.78 -11.87 13.83
CA PRO A 32 -4.47 -13.13 13.56
C PRO A 32 -5.96 -12.88 13.76
N GLY A 33 -6.77 -13.15 12.74
CA GLY A 33 -8.21 -13.04 12.85
C GLY A 33 -8.72 -11.61 13.00
N LEU A 34 -8.36 -10.72 12.08
CA LEU A 34 -9.23 -9.56 11.77
C LEU A 34 -10.55 -10.07 11.18
N ASP A 35 -11.34 -10.70 12.03
CA ASP A 35 -12.74 -10.99 11.75
C ASP A 35 -13.45 -9.63 11.71
N PRO A 36 -14.19 -9.29 10.64
CA PRO A 36 -14.93 -8.04 10.56
C PRO A 36 -16.08 -8.05 11.57
N GLN A 37 -15.74 -7.87 12.85
CA GLN A 37 -16.69 -7.60 13.91
C GLN A 37 -17.40 -6.28 13.57
N PRO A 38 -18.69 -6.12 13.94
CA PRO A 38 -19.42 -4.88 13.69
C PRO A 38 -18.71 -3.72 14.39
N GLN A 39 -17.97 -2.95 13.60
CA GLN A 39 -17.24 -1.80 14.10
C GLN A 39 -18.23 -0.70 14.49
N ARG A 40 -17.95 0.01 15.59
CA ARG A 40 -18.68 1.26 15.87
C ARG A 40 -18.50 2.16 14.66
N GLN A 41 -19.62 2.54 14.05
CA GLN A 41 -19.60 3.47 12.92
C GLN A 41 -18.92 4.77 13.35
N ILE A 42 -17.83 5.12 12.67
CA ILE A 42 -17.23 6.44 12.85
C ILE A 42 -18.17 7.46 12.20
N HIS A 43 -18.82 8.23 13.05
CA HIS A 43 -19.68 9.32 12.65
C HIS A 43 -18.82 10.57 12.42
N LEU A 44 -18.64 10.94 11.15
CA LEU A 44 -17.99 12.18 10.74
C LEU A 44 -19.08 13.24 10.56
N GLN A 45 -19.16 14.20 11.49
CA GLN A 45 -20.26 15.18 11.55
C GLN A 45 -20.39 16.03 10.27
N GLY A 46 -19.30 16.22 9.52
CA GLY A 46 -19.28 16.96 8.25
C GLY A 46 -19.61 16.14 7.00
N GLY A 47 -19.99 14.86 7.16
CA GLY A 47 -20.21 13.94 6.04
C GLY A 47 -18.91 13.30 5.52
N LYS A 48 -19.03 12.56 4.41
CA LYS A 48 -17.93 11.82 3.77
C LYS A 48 -17.97 12.06 2.27
N GLN A 49 -16.80 12.18 1.65
CA GLN A 49 -16.63 12.20 0.21
C GLN A 49 -15.51 11.24 -0.17
N THR A 50 -15.58 10.66 -1.36
CA THR A 50 -14.49 9.84 -1.91
C THR A 50 -14.15 10.36 -3.30
N TRP A 51 -12.85 10.53 -3.54
CA TRP A 51 -12.27 10.96 -4.81
C TRP A 51 -11.15 10.03 -5.25
N ALA A 52 -11.04 8.85 -4.63
CA ALA A 52 -10.09 7.82 -5.03
C ALA A 52 -10.42 7.35 -6.45
N CYS A 53 -9.39 7.25 -7.29
CA CYS A 53 -9.55 6.86 -8.68
C CYS A 53 -8.68 5.63 -8.99
N SER A 54 -9.25 4.68 -9.75
CA SER A 54 -8.51 3.50 -10.21
C SER A 54 -7.37 3.91 -11.15
N GLY A 55 -6.20 3.29 -10.99
CA GLY A 55 -5.02 3.62 -11.79
C GLY A 55 -4.27 4.89 -11.37
N SER A 56 -4.74 5.58 -10.33
CA SER A 56 -4.12 6.83 -9.86
C SER A 56 -2.68 6.64 -9.39
N ILE A 57 -1.81 7.57 -9.79
CA ILE A 57 -0.42 7.73 -9.34
C ILE A 57 -0.28 8.97 -8.45
N THR A 58 0.87 9.14 -7.78
CA THR A 58 1.13 10.31 -6.90
C THR A 58 0.84 11.65 -7.58
N LYS A 59 1.22 11.79 -8.86
CA LYS A 59 0.97 13.03 -9.62
C LYS A 59 -0.51 13.38 -9.83
N ASP A 60 -1.42 12.41 -9.71
CA ASP A 60 -2.86 12.70 -9.77
C ASP A 60 -3.40 13.29 -8.46
N ILE A 61 -2.64 13.22 -7.37
CA ILE A 61 -3.00 13.86 -6.10
C ILE A 61 -2.72 15.35 -6.18
N TYR A 62 -1.50 15.73 -6.54
CA TYR A 62 -1.08 17.12 -6.68
C TYR A 62 -0.08 17.30 -7.83
N ASP A 63 -0.31 18.34 -8.63
CA ASP A 63 0.61 18.77 -9.68
C ASP A 63 1.23 20.13 -9.33
N PRO A 64 2.56 20.22 -9.13
CA PRO A 64 3.22 21.50 -8.89
C PRO A 64 3.15 22.46 -10.09
N ASN A 65 2.86 21.98 -11.30
CA ASN A 65 2.65 22.81 -12.49
C ASN A 65 1.19 23.27 -12.64
N ASN A 66 0.25 22.61 -11.95
CA ASN A 66 -1.13 23.06 -11.79
C ASN A 66 -1.52 23.12 -10.30
N PRO A 67 -0.95 24.05 -9.50
CA PRO A 67 -1.20 24.11 -8.07
C PRO A 67 -2.65 24.39 -7.69
N ALA A 68 -3.40 25.01 -8.59
CA ALA A 68 -4.83 25.28 -8.43
C ALA A 68 -5.65 23.97 -8.40
N CYS A 69 -5.11 22.89 -8.97
CA CYS A 69 -5.80 21.60 -9.13
C CYS A 69 -7.14 21.74 -9.86
N THR A 70 -7.19 22.58 -10.90
CA THR A 70 -8.37 22.69 -11.77
C THR A 70 -8.53 21.43 -12.63
N ASP A 71 -9.72 21.25 -13.24
CA ASP A 71 -9.99 20.14 -14.17
C ASP A 71 -8.91 20.05 -15.27
N GLY A 72 -8.56 18.83 -15.70
CA GLY A 72 -7.58 18.57 -16.77
C GLY A 72 -6.15 18.26 -16.33
N HIS A 73 -5.92 17.41 -15.32
CA HIS A 73 -4.57 16.87 -15.10
C HIS A 73 -4.19 15.91 -16.24
N ALA A 74 -2.94 15.97 -16.71
CA ALA A 74 -2.49 15.34 -17.96
C ALA A 74 -2.58 13.79 -18.00
N SER A 75 -2.82 13.14 -16.86
CA SER A 75 -2.94 11.68 -16.73
C SER A 75 -4.36 11.17 -16.44
N GLY A 76 -5.36 12.03 -16.25
CA GLY A 76 -6.74 11.61 -16.04
C GLY A 76 -7.36 11.03 -17.32
N THR A 77 -7.91 9.81 -17.26
CA THR A 77 -8.51 9.15 -18.43
C THR A 77 -9.82 9.83 -18.86
N TYR A 78 -10.49 10.51 -17.94
CA TYR A 78 -11.79 11.17 -18.15
C TYR A 78 -11.74 12.68 -17.89
N GLY A 79 -10.53 13.27 -17.91
CA GLY A 79 -10.33 14.70 -17.68
C GLY A 79 -10.40 15.11 -16.21
N GLU A 80 -10.20 14.16 -15.29
CA GLU A 80 -10.20 14.43 -13.86
C GLU A 80 -9.11 15.46 -13.48
N GLY A 81 -9.48 16.45 -12.66
CA GLY A 81 -8.52 17.32 -12.00
C GLY A 81 -7.77 16.60 -10.87
N CYS A 82 -6.73 17.22 -10.33
CA CYS A 82 -5.95 16.63 -9.24
C CYS A 82 -6.83 16.45 -7.97
N GLN A 83 -6.67 15.34 -7.26
CA GLN A 83 -7.53 15.00 -6.12
C GLN A 83 -7.41 15.99 -4.94
N ALA A 84 -6.24 16.61 -4.74
CA ALA A 84 -6.04 17.65 -3.73
C ALA A 84 -6.95 18.88 -3.93
N GLY A 85 -7.46 19.11 -5.15
CA GLY A 85 -8.43 20.17 -5.43
C GLY A 85 -9.77 20.01 -4.67
N ARG A 86 -10.05 18.81 -4.18
CA ARG A 86 -11.28 18.47 -3.42
C ARG A 86 -11.13 18.65 -1.91
N VAL A 87 -9.93 18.97 -1.45
CA VAL A 87 -9.59 19.19 -0.04
C VAL A 87 -9.62 20.68 0.26
N GLY A 88 -10.27 21.06 1.35
CA GLY A 88 -10.38 22.45 1.79
C GLY A 88 -10.18 22.61 3.29
N ALA A 89 -10.20 23.86 3.76
CA ALA A 89 -9.85 24.20 5.15
C ALA A 89 -10.75 23.52 6.21
N ASN A 90 -11.98 23.16 5.85
CA ASN A 90 -12.92 22.46 6.73
C ASN A 90 -12.74 20.93 6.75
N THR A 91 -11.85 20.38 5.93
CA THR A 91 -11.53 18.95 5.96
C THR A 91 -10.83 18.61 7.27
N SER A 92 -11.36 17.65 8.02
CA SER A 92 -10.83 17.23 9.32
C SER A 92 -10.05 15.90 9.28
N LEU A 93 -10.24 15.11 8.22
CA LEU A 93 -9.61 13.81 8.05
C LEU A 93 -9.41 13.52 6.56
N ILE A 94 -8.20 13.05 6.23
CA ILE A 94 -7.81 12.55 4.91
C ILE A 94 -7.25 11.15 5.12
N THR A 95 -7.82 10.16 4.43
CA THR A 95 -7.30 8.79 4.39
C THR A 95 -6.95 8.46 2.95
N MET A 96 -5.76 7.93 2.68
CA MET A 96 -5.34 7.61 1.31
C MET A 96 -4.41 6.41 1.22
N SER A 97 -4.40 5.75 0.08
CA SER A 97 -3.35 4.84 -0.37
C SER A 97 -2.94 5.26 -1.79
N ILE A 98 -1.63 5.34 -2.05
CA ILE A 98 -1.08 5.78 -3.33
C ILE A 98 0.33 5.19 -3.50
N GLY A 99 0.86 5.19 -4.72
CA GLY A 99 2.22 4.70 -5.01
C GLY A 99 2.28 3.32 -5.64
N GLY A 100 1.26 2.48 -5.49
CA GLY A 100 1.23 1.14 -6.10
C GLY A 100 1.31 1.17 -7.63
N ASN A 101 0.60 2.13 -8.25
CA ASN A 101 0.63 2.32 -9.71
C ASN A 101 1.95 2.98 -10.16
N ASP A 102 2.51 3.91 -9.37
CA ASP A 102 3.83 4.50 -9.64
C ASP A 102 4.93 3.43 -9.71
N ALA A 103 4.88 2.44 -8.79
CA ALA A 103 5.80 1.30 -8.78
C ALA A 103 5.61 0.35 -9.97
N GLY A 104 4.44 0.38 -10.64
CA GLY A 104 4.16 -0.42 -11.83
C GLY A 104 3.88 -1.90 -11.55
N PHE A 105 3.42 -2.25 -10.34
CA PHE A 105 3.15 -3.64 -9.94
C PHE A 105 2.18 -4.37 -10.88
N ALA A 106 1.11 -3.70 -11.30
CA ALA A 106 0.08 -4.29 -12.15
C ALA A 106 0.64 -4.71 -13.53
N ASP A 107 1.44 -3.84 -14.15
CA ASP A 107 2.10 -4.11 -15.42
C ASP A 107 3.13 -5.23 -15.30
N ASP A 108 3.88 -5.24 -14.20
CA ASP A 108 4.91 -6.24 -13.94
C ASP A 108 4.32 -7.64 -13.73
N LEU A 109 3.31 -7.76 -12.85
CA LEU A 109 2.58 -9.00 -12.62
C LEU A 109 1.95 -9.51 -13.92
N SER A 110 1.27 -8.64 -14.65
CA SER A 110 0.66 -8.98 -15.95
C SER A 110 1.71 -9.47 -16.95
N GLY A 111 2.85 -8.78 -17.03
CA GLY A 111 3.98 -9.16 -17.87
C GLY A 111 4.55 -10.52 -17.48
N CYS A 112 4.65 -10.82 -16.18
CA CYS A 112 5.13 -12.12 -15.72
C CYS A 112 4.17 -13.26 -16.10
N TYR A 113 2.86 -13.12 -15.87
CA TYR A 113 1.89 -14.13 -16.30
C TYR A 113 1.91 -14.32 -17.83
N LYS A 114 1.96 -13.23 -18.59
CA LYS A 114 2.05 -13.28 -20.06
C LYS A 114 3.29 -14.04 -20.52
N ASN A 115 4.45 -13.81 -19.89
CA ASN A 115 5.68 -14.53 -20.20
C ASN A 115 5.59 -16.02 -19.83
N ARG A 116 4.99 -16.35 -18.68
CA ARG A 116 4.75 -17.76 -18.30
C ARG A 116 3.83 -18.49 -19.28
N ILE A 117 2.77 -17.82 -19.73
CA ILE A 117 1.82 -18.38 -20.70
C ILE A 117 2.49 -18.60 -22.06
N LYS A 118 3.31 -17.64 -22.54
CA LYS A 118 3.92 -17.70 -23.88
C LYS A 118 5.20 -18.53 -23.96
N LEU A 119 6.04 -18.46 -22.92
CA LEU A 119 7.42 -18.98 -22.93
C LEU A 119 7.60 -20.18 -21.99
N GLY A 120 6.52 -20.62 -21.34
CA GLY A 120 6.54 -21.71 -20.38
C GLY A 120 7.02 -21.29 -18.99
N TRP A 121 6.97 -22.25 -18.07
CA TRP A 121 7.13 -22.08 -16.62
C TRP A 121 8.51 -21.58 -16.14
N SER A 122 9.50 -21.50 -17.02
CA SER A 122 10.92 -21.39 -16.68
C SER A 122 11.42 -19.96 -16.40
N LYS A 123 10.65 -18.91 -16.70
CA LYS A 123 11.10 -17.52 -16.48
C LYS A 123 10.63 -16.97 -15.14
N SER A 124 11.58 -16.66 -14.26
CA SER A 124 11.33 -15.88 -13.04
C SER A 124 10.82 -14.48 -13.41
N CYS A 125 9.99 -13.90 -12.54
CA CYS A 125 9.51 -12.52 -12.67
C CYS A 125 10.58 -11.48 -12.28
N ARG A 126 11.68 -11.91 -11.65
CA ARG A 126 12.67 -11.02 -11.02
C ARG A 126 13.52 -10.19 -11.99
N TYR A 127 13.40 -10.39 -13.30
CA TYR A 127 14.14 -9.64 -14.31
C TYR A 127 13.82 -8.13 -14.32
N GLN A 128 12.70 -7.73 -13.72
CA GLN A 128 12.26 -6.34 -13.63
C GLN A 128 12.55 -5.69 -12.28
N GLN A 129 13.20 -6.39 -11.36
CA GLN A 129 13.45 -5.91 -9.99
C GLN A 129 14.13 -4.53 -9.97
N SER A 130 15.16 -4.30 -10.79
CA SER A 130 15.84 -3.01 -10.85
C SER A 130 14.95 -1.86 -11.32
N SER A 131 14.01 -2.15 -12.22
CA SER A 131 13.02 -1.17 -12.70
C SER A 131 12.00 -0.84 -11.61
N ILE A 132 11.51 -1.86 -10.88
CA ILE A 132 10.59 -1.67 -9.75
C ILE A 132 11.27 -0.87 -8.64
N ASP A 133 12.49 -1.25 -8.23
CA ASP A 133 13.27 -0.56 -7.21
C ASP A 133 13.47 0.93 -7.55
N GLN A 134 13.77 1.25 -8.83
CA GLN A 134 13.91 2.62 -9.31
C GLN A 134 12.59 3.40 -9.24
N LYS A 135 11.48 2.79 -9.66
CA LYS A 135 10.16 3.41 -9.59
C LYS A 135 9.73 3.67 -8.14
N ILE A 136 9.95 2.71 -7.23
CA ILE A 136 9.69 2.89 -5.79
C ILE A 136 10.48 4.07 -5.24
N ALA A 137 11.77 4.18 -5.58
CA ALA A 137 12.60 5.31 -5.14
C ALA A 137 12.08 6.66 -5.67
N ALA A 138 11.47 6.69 -6.86
CA ALA A 138 10.92 7.89 -7.48
C ALA A 138 9.59 8.38 -6.87
N ILE A 139 8.93 7.58 -6.03
CA ILE A 139 7.65 7.93 -5.38
C ILE A 139 7.84 9.02 -4.32
N ALA A 140 8.90 8.91 -3.53
CA ALA A 140 9.12 9.75 -2.35
C ALA A 140 9.00 11.28 -2.61
N PRO A 141 9.64 11.88 -3.64
CA PRO A 141 9.54 13.32 -3.86
C PRO A 141 8.10 13.78 -4.19
N ASN A 142 7.35 13.01 -4.99
CA ASN A 142 5.96 13.36 -5.32
C ASN A 142 5.07 13.23 -4.10
N LEU A 143 5.18 12.12 -3.37
CA LEU A 143 4.37 11.89 -2.17
C LEU A 143 4.64 12.95 -1.08
N ILE A 144 5.89 13.41 -0.94
CA ILE A 144 6.21 14.53 -0.04
C ILE A 144 5.51 15.82 -0.49
N ALA A 145 5.48 16.10 -1.81
CA ALA A 145 4.78 17.26 -2.35
C ALA A 145 3.26 17.16 -2.14
N ASP A 146 2.66 15.99 -2.39
CA ASP A 146 1.24 15.70 -2.16
C ASP A 146 0.86 16.01 -0.71
N LEU A 147 1.60 15.46 0.26
CA LEU A 147 1.30 15.62 1.68
C LEU A 147 1.44 17.07 2.14
N ARG A 148 2.43 17.81 1.60
CA ARG A 148 2.58 19.25 1.88
C ARG A 148 1.44 20.06 1.28
N ALA A 149 1.00 19.76 0.06
CA ALA A 149 -0.13 20.41 -0.57
C ALA A 149 -1.44 20.14 0.18
N LEU A 150 -1.68 18.90 0.59
CA LEU A 150 -2.84 18.51 1.40
C LEU A 150 -2.84 19.23 2.75
N ARG A 151 -1.71 19.29 3.46
CA ARG A 151 -1.57 20.05 4.71
C ARG A 151 -1.82 21.54 4.52
N ALA A 152 -1.30 22.14 3.45
CA ALA A 152 -1.54 23.56 3.16
C ALA A 152 -3.02 23.87 2.92
N ARG A 153 -3.74 22.96 2.25
CA ARG A 153 -5.18 23.10 1.95
C ARG A 153 -6.08 22.80 3.16
N ALA A 154 -5.69 21.85 4.00
CA ALA A 154 -6.41 21.46 5.21
C ALA A 154 -5.46 21.47 6.43
N PRO A 155 -5.16 22.67 6.99
CA PRO A 155 -4.18 22.83 8.07
C PRO A 155 -4.48 21.99 9.31
N HIS A 156 -5.76 21.74 9.60
CA HIS A 156 -6.22 21.02 10.78
C HIS A 156 -6.60 19.55 10.52
N ALA A 157 -6.50 19.05 9.27
CA ALA A 157 -6.84 17.67 8.97
C ALA A 157 -5.83 16.68 9.58
N ARG A 158 -6.29 15.55 10.08
CA ARG A 158 -5.43 14.37 10.19
C ARG A 158 -5.22 13.77 8.81
N ILE A 159 -3.99 13.37 8.48
CA ILE A 159 -3.65 12.75 7.21
C ILE A 159 -3.12 11.36 7.52
N ILE A 160 -3.85 10.32 7.11
CA ILE A 160 -3.53 8.91 7.39
C ILE A 160 -3.29 8.19 6.06
N LEU A 161 -2.06 7.75 5.85
CA LEU A 161 -1.71 6.89 4.72
C LEU A 161 -1.84 5.44 5.12
N MET A 162 -2.53 4.64 4.31
CA MET A 162 -2.53 3.19 4.43
C MET A 162 -1.65 2.61 3.33
N THR A 163 -0.76 1.72 3.75
CA THR A 163 0.11 0.92 2.87
C THR A 163 -0.65 -0.29 2.31
N TYR A 164 0.02 -1.20 1.60
CA TYR A 164 -0.61 -2.30 0.90
C TYR A 164 -0.43 -3.64 1.65
N PRO A 165 -1.41 -4.56 1.57
CA PRO A 165 -1.23 -5.92 2.06
C PRO A 165 -0.33 -6.72 1.11
N LYS A 166 0.41 -7.70 1.66
CA LYS A 166 1.09 -8.72 0.86
C LYS A 166 0.08 -9.45 -0.02
N LEU A 167 0.50 -9.76 -1.25
CA LEU A 167 -0.37 -10.42 -2.23
C LEU A 167 -0.41 -11.93 -2.06
N PHE A 168 0.71 -12.52 -1.62
CA PHE A 168 0.86 -13.96 -1.52
C PHE A 168 1.03 -14.41 -0.07
N PRO A 169 0.69 -15.66 0.26
CA PRO A 169 0.99 -16.25 1.55
C PRO A 169 2.47 -16.16 1.90
N ASP A 170 2.74 -16.00 3.19
CA ASP A 170 4.08 -16.02 3.78
C ASP A 170 4.07 -17.05 4.92
N PRO A 171 4.62 -18.27 4.72
CA PRO A 171 5.49 -18.67 3.62
C PRO A 171 4.75 -18.94 2.28
N PRO A 172 5.41 -18.72 1.12
CA PRO A 172 4.82 -18.90 -0.20
C PRO A 172 4.50 -20.37 -0.52
N THR A 173 3.36 -20.58 -1.17
CA THR A 173 2.81 -21.93 -1.44
C THR A 173 2.87 -22.34 -2.90
N GLN A 174 3.06 -21.39 -3.84
CA GLN A 174 2.99 -21.56 -5.30
C GLN A 174 1.60 -21.93 -5.85
N ASN A 175 0.72 -22.53 -5.06
CA ASN A 175 -0.59 -23.01 -5.53
C ASN A 175 -1.70 -21.95 -5.38
N VAL A 176 -1.33 -20.66 -5.40
CA VAL A 176 -2.26 -19.53 -5.26
C VAL A 176 -1.87 -18.40 -6.21
N GLY A 177 -2.83 -17.53 -6.52
CA GLY A 177 -2.70 -16.54 -7.57
C GLY A 177 -2.64 -17.16 -8.96
N CYS A 178 -3.26 -18.31 -9.19
CA CYS A 178 -3.11 -19.01 -10.47
C CYS A 178 -4.03 -18.43 -11.54
N VAL A 179 -3.53 -18.34 -12.78
CA VAL A 179 -4.33 -18.05 -13.98
C VAL A 179 -4.48 -19.31 -14.83
N LEU A 180 -5.46 -19.36 -15.75
CA LEU A 180 -5.69 -20.52 -16.64
C LEU A 180 -5.63 -21.88 -15.92
N ALA A 181 -6.55 -22.10 -14.98
CA ALA A 181 -6.73 -23.29 -14.13
C ALA A 181 -5.53 -23.76 -13.29
N ASN A 182 -4.27 -23.49 -13.68
CA ASN A 182 -3.07 -24.03 -13.04
C ASN A 182 -1.81 -23.20 -13.26
N ILE A 183 -1.77 -22.12 -14.04
CA ILE A 183 -0.54 -21.34 -14.26
C ILE A 183 -0.32 -20.39 -13.09
N CYS A 184 0.53 -20.81 -12.16
CA CYS A 184 0.83 -20.06 -10.95
C CYS A 184 2.25 -19.48 -10.98
N LEU A 185 2.49 -18.47 -10.15
CA LEU A 185 3.84 -17.99 -9.85
C LEU A 185 4.61 -19.01 -9.00
N THR A 186 5.92 -19.10 -9.21
CA THR A 186 6.78 -19.93 -8.36
C THR A 186 6.82 -19.37 -6.94
N LYS A 187 7.17 -20.19 -5.95
CA LYS A 187 7.37 -19.71 -4.57
C LYS A 187 8.36 -18.53 -4.49
N GLY A 188 9.42 -18.58 -5.31
CA GLY A 188 10.41 -17.52 -5.38
C GLY A 188 9.86 -16.21 -5.95
N ASP A 189 8.96 -16.27 -6.94
CA ASP A 189 8.31 -15.07 -7.47
C ASP A 189 7.23 -14.53 -6.52
N GLN A 190 6.51 -15.41 -5.81
CA GLN A 190 5.57 -14.99 -4.75
C GLN A 190 6.30 -14.25 -3.62
N ALA A 191 7.42 -14.81 -3.14
CA ALA A 191 8.28 -14.14 -2.15
C ALA A 191 8.79 -12.80 -2.66
N PHE A 192 9.27 -12.75 -3.91
CA PHE A 192 9.73 -11.53 -4.55
C PHE A 192 8.67 -10.42 -4.54
N TYR A 193 7.43 -10.69 -4.98
CA TYR A 193 6.39 -9.66 -4.97
C TYR A 193 6.01 -9.20 -3.56
N ASN A 194 6.02 -10.10 -2.58
CA ASN A 194 5.83 -9.71 -1.18
C ASN A 194 6.97 -8.81 -0.67
N GLU A 195 8.22 -9.11 -1.02
CA GLU A 195 9.39 -8.28 -0.67
C GLU A 195 9.30 -6.89 -1.32
N GLU A 196 8.94 -6.82 -2.60
CA GLU A 196 8.76 -5.54 -3.31
C GLU A 196 7.59 -4.73 -2.72
N ALA A 197 6.48 -5.37 -2.33
CA ALA A 197 5.38 -4.69 -1.63
C ALA A 197 5.86 -4.07 -0.30
N VAL A 198 6.63 -4.82 0.49
CA VAL A 198 7.22 -4.30 1.74
C VAL A 198 8.19 -3.15 1.49
N LYS A 199 8.98 -3.18 0.40
CA LYS A 199 9.84 -2.04 0.01
C LYS A 199 9.01 -0.80 -0.32
N LEU A 200 7.94 -0.95 -1.09
CA LEU A 200 7.01 0.13 -1.39
C LEU A 200 6.42 0.72 -0.10
N ASP A 201 5.91 -0.12 0.79
CA ASP A 201 5.31 0.30 2.05
C ASP A 201 6.29 1.09 2.92
N ASN A 202 7.54 0.61 3.01
CA ASN A 202 8.61 1.31 3.71
C ASN A 202 8.91 2.68 3.09
N ALA A 203 8.93 2.78 1.76
CA ALA A 203 9.14 4.03 1.05
C ALA A 203 7.98 5.03 1.29
N ILE A 204 6.74 4.55 1.29
CA ILE A 204 5.54 5.35 1.60
C ILE A 204 5.63 5.91 3.02
N CYS A 205 5.86 5.06 4.02
CA CYS A 205 5.95 5.52 5.40
C CYS A 205 7.15 6.45 5.64
N ALA A 206 8.29 6.20 5.00
CA ALA A 206 9.46 7.09 5.07
C ALA A 206 9.16 8.46 4.46
N ALA A 207 8.49 8.51 3.31
CA ALA A 207 8.07 9.77 2.67
C ALA A 207 7.06 10.54 3.54
N ALA A 208 6.10 9.84 4.16
CA ALA A 208 5.15 10.45 5.09
C ALA A 208 5.84 11.14 6.28
N ALA A 209 6.84 10.47 6.87
CA ALA A 209 7.66 11.07 7.92
C ALA A 209 8.50 12.25 7.40
N ALA A 210 9.15 12.10 6.24
CA ALA A 210 10.01 13.11 5.64
C ALA A 210 9.25 14.37 5.17
N ALA A 211 7.94 14.26 4.91
CA ALA A 211 7.11 15.40 4.54
C ALA A 211 7.08 16.47 5.66
N GLY A 212 7.20 16.06 6.92
CA GLY A 212 7.26 16.96 8.08
C GLY A 212 5.91 17.61 8.42
N VAL A 213 4.80 17.03 7.97
CA VAL A 213 3.44 17.60 8.10
C VAL A 213 2.53 16.82 9.05
N GLY A 214 3.11 15.94 9.88
CA GLY A 214 2.36 15.10 10.81
C GLY A 214 1.46 14.07 10.12
N ALA A 215 1.87 13.54 8.96
CA ALA A 215 1.16 12.46 8.29
C ALA A 215 1.41 11.12 9.01
N GLU A 216 0.34 10.38 9.28
CA GLU A 216 0.33 9.07 9.94
C GLU A 216 0.48 7.97 8.87
N CYS A 217 1.16 6.86 9.19
CA CYS A 217 1.29 5.71 8.29
C CYS A 217 0.80 4.44 8.98
N VAL A 218 -0.21 3.80 8.38
CA VAL A 218 -0.79 2.52 8.81
C VAL A 218 -0.24 1.40 7.94
N ASN A 219 0.46 0.46 8.59
CA ASN A 219 1.01 -0.70 7.90
C ASN A 219 -0.06 -1.78 7.69
N ALA A 220 -0.26 -2.20 6.44
CA ALA A 220 -1.23 -3.21 6.06
C ALA A 220 -0.58 -4.52 5.58
N ALA A 221 0.75 -4.65 5.58
CA ALA A 221 1.48 -5.75 4.95
C ALA A 221 0.97 -7.14 5.38
N ASN A 222 0.59 -7.30 6.65
CA ASN A 222 0.07 -8.56 7.17
C ASN A 222 -1.45 -8.57 7.38
N ALA A 223 -2.18 -7.58 6.87
CA ALA A 223 -3.62 -7.47 7.07
C ALA A 223 -4.37 -8.69 6.51
N PHE A 224 -3.86 -9.29 5.43
CA PHE A 224 -4.50 -10.41 4.74
C PHE A 224 -3.86 -11.76 5.05
N SER A 225 -3.01 -11.85 6.08
CA SER A 225 -2.38 -13.10 6.49
C SER A 225 -3.41 -14.21 6.71
N GLY A 226 -3.32 -15.27 5.92
CA GLY A 226 -4.21 -16.43 6.00
C GLY A 226 -5.53 -16.31 5.21
N CYS A 227 -5.71 -15.25 4.43
CA CYS A 227 -6.84 -15.11 3.51
C CYS A 227 -6.45 -14.51 2.15
N GLU A 228 -5.20 -14.57 1.73
CA GLU A 228 -4.68 -13.81 0.59
C GLU A 228 -5.43 -14.09 -0.73
N LEU A 229 -5.14 -15.21 -1.42
CA LEU A 229 -5.65 -15.55 -2.76
C LEU A 229 -6.19 -17.00 -2.82
N ASP A 230 -7.04 -17.27 -3.82
CA ASP A 230 -7.51 -18.63 -4.22
C ASP A 230 -8.15 -19.47 -3.10
N GLN A 231 -8.82 -18.82 -2.15
CA GLN A 231 -9.62 -19.46 -1.11
C GLN A 231 -11.08 -19.01 -1.18
N ALA A 232 -12.02 -19.84 -0.71
CA ALA A 232 -13.46 -19.55 -0.71
C ALA A 232 -13.84 -18.24 0.02
N ASN A 233 -12.96 -17.72 0.88
CA ASN A 233 -13.14 -16.48 1.63
C ASN A 233 -11.90 -15.59 1.53
N SER A 234 -11.35 -15.44 0.31
CA SER A 234 -10.17 -14.63 0.06
C SER A 234 -10.41 -13.14 0.29
N CYS A 235 -9.35 -12.46 0.70
CA CYS A 235 -9.23 -11.05 0.94
C CYS A 235 -8.78 -10.32 -0.32
N LEU A 236 -8.15 -11.01 -1.27
CA LEU A 236 -7.84 -10.51 -2.61
C LEU A 236 -8.63 -11.26 -3.67
N GLN A 237 -8.98 -10.54 -4.74
CA GLN A 237 -9.50 -11.14 -5.95
C GLN A 237 -8.39 -11.93 -6.64
N SER A 238 -8.63 -13.21 -6.84
CA SER A 238 -7.77 -14.09 -7.63
C SER A 238 -7.53 -13.53 -9.03
N PRO A 239 -6.30 -13.64 -9.56
CA PRO A 239 -6.03 -13.15 -10.89
C PRO A 239 -6.80 -13.96 -11.92
N GLN A 240 -7.54 -13.27 -12.79
CA GLN A 240 -8.27 -13.90 -13.89
C GLN A 240 -7.64 -13.46 -15.19
N THR A 241 -7.42 -14.40 -16.11
CA THR A 241 -6.98 -14.03 -17.45
C THR A 241 -8.04 -13.18 -18.13
N HIS A 242 -7.62 -12.02 -18.61
CA HIS A 242 -8.39 -11.18 -19.49
C HIS A 242 -7.79 -11.25 -20.89
N ILE A 243 -8.64 -11.48 -21.90
CA ILE A 243 -8.28 -11.39 -23.30
C ILE A 243 -8.88 -10.08 -23.81
N SER A 244 -8.04 -9.05 -23.97
CA SER A 244 -8.48 -7.79 -24.57
C SER A 244 -8.10 -7.77 -26.06
N GLY A 245 -9.06 -8.10 -26.93
CA GLY A 245 -8.92 -7.99 -28.39
C GLY A 245 -7.60 -8.55 -28.96
N SER A 246 -7.03 -7.83 -29.93
CA SER A 246 -5.80 -8.22 -30.65
C SER A 246 -4.49 -7.94 -29.90
N THR A 247 -4.52 -7.38 -28.68
CA THR A 247 -3.31 -6.86 -27.98
C THR A 247 -2.81 -7.71 -26.80
N GLY A 248 -3.53 -8.77 -26.42
CA GLY A 248 -2.94 -9.92 -25.74
C GLY A 248 -3.58 -10.37 -24.42
N ILE A 249 -3.00 -11.44 -23.88
CA ILE A 249 -3.39 -12.09 -22.63
C ILE A 249 -2.78 -11.31 -21.46
N GLY A 250 -3.62 -10.88 -20.52
CA GLY A 250 -3.24 -10.19 -19.28
C GLY A 250 -4.15 -10.58 -18.12
N THR A 251 -4.08 -9.88 -16.98
CA THR A 251 -5.02 -10.06 -15.87
C THR A 251 -6.17 -9.06 -15.95
N ASN A 252 -7.35 -9.38 -15.44
CA ASN A 252 -8.47 -8.43 -15.40
C ASN A 252 -8.19 -7.25 -14.43
N PRO A 253 -8.87 -6.09 -14.57
CA PRO A 253 -8.62 -4.93 -13.72
C PRO A 253 -8.84 -5.16 -12.21
N GLY A 254 -9.68 -6.12 -11.84
CA GLY A 254 -9.93 -6.49 -10.44
C GLY A 254 -8.86 -7.41 -9.83
N SER A 255 -7.96 -7.98 -10.63
CA SER A 255 -6.94 -8.92 -10.16
C SER A 255 -6.09 -8.29 -9.05
N PHE A 256 -5.82 -9.05 -7.99
CA PHE A 256 -5.05 -8.62 -6.82
C PHE A 256 -5.63 -7.42 -6.05
N HIS A 257 -6.87 -7.00 -6.33
CA HIS A 257 -7.54 -5.98 -5.51
C HIS A 257 -8.29 -6.63 -4.35
N PRO A 258 -8.47 -5.91 -3.23
CA PRO A 258 -9.24 -6.44 -2.11
C PRO A 258 -10.67 -6.83 -2.51
N THR A 259 -11.13 -7.98 -2.02
CA THR A 259 -12.55 -8.37 -2.03
C THR A 259 -13.34 -7.54 -1.03
N GLN A 260 -14.65 -7.74 -0.91
CA GLN A 260 -15.44 -7.12 0.15
C GLN A 260 -14.86 -7.39 1.55
N LYS A 261 -14.45 -8.63 1.82
CA LYS A 261 -13.79 -8.99 3.08
C LYS A 261 -12.46 -8.26 3.26
N GLY A 262 -11.64 -8.21 2.21
CA GLY A 262 -10.38 -7.47 2.24
C GLY A 262 -10.60 -5.98 2.56
N GLN A 263 -11.58 -5.35 1.92
CA GLN A 263 -11.95 -3.95 2.21
C GLN A 263 -12.43 -3.76 3.65
N GLN A 264 -13.19 -4.70 4.21
CA GLN A 264 -13.61 -4.63 5.61
C GLN A 264 -12.43 -4.69 6.58
N ILE A 265 -11.45 -5.58 6.33
CA ILE A 265 -10.23 -5.70 7.12
C ILE A 265 -9.40 -4.41 7.07
N LEU A 266 -9.22 -3.83 5.88
CA LEU A 266 -8.54 -2.54 5.74
C LEU A 266 -9.29 -1.41 6.45
N GLY A 267 -10.63 -1.44 6.38
CA GLY A 267 -11.49 -0.54 7.16
C GLY A 267 -11.27 -0.66 8.66
N VAL A 268 -11.04 -1.88 9.17
CA VAL A 268 -10.72 -2.10 10.59
C VAL A 268 -9.43 -1.42 11.00
N LEU A 269 -8.38 -1.53 10.18
CA LEU A 269 -7.08 -0.88 10.45
C LEU A 269 -7.21 0.64 10.49
N ILE A 270 -7.84 1.24 9.47
CA ILE A 270 -8.05 2.69 9.42
C ILE A 270 -8.92 3.17 10.58
N ASN A 271 -10.01 2.46 10.89
CA ASN A 271 -10.87 2.86 12.00
C ASN A 271 -10.16 2.75 13.36
N GLY A 272 -9.29 1.76 13.52
CA GLY A 272 -8.42 1.62 14.68
C GLY A 272 -7.49 2.83 14.85
N GLU A 273 -6.85 3.28 13.78
CA GLU A 273 -5.96 4.46 13.79
C GLU A 273 -6.74 5.76 14.04
N ILE A 274 -7.94 5.90 13.47
CA ILE A 274 -8.79 7.07 13.70
C ILE A 274 -9.19 7.16 15.19
N GLN A 275 -9.57 6.04 15.79
CA GLN A 275 -10.03 5.99 17.19
C GLN A 275 -8.88 6.09 18.21
N ASN A 276 -7.68 5.62 17.84
CA ASN A 276 -6.51 5.57 18.72
C ASN A 276 -5.34 6.34 18.10
N PRO A 277 -5.47 7.67 17.94
CA PRO A 277 -4.42 8.50 17.34
C PRO A 277 -3.08 8.36 18.08
N PRO A 278 -1.94 8.45 17.38
CA PRO A 278 -0.64 8.58 18.01
C PRO A 278 -0.59 9.80 18.94
N PRO A 279 0.16 9.76 20.06
CA PRO A 279 0.38 10.93 20.90
C PRO A 279 0.93 12.10 20.07
N GLY A 280 0.28 13.26 20.13
CA GLY A 280 0.69 14.46 19.39
C GLY A 280 0.14 14.58 17.97
N SER A 281 -0.71 13.67 17.48
CA SER A 281 -1.39 13.81 16.16
C SER A 281 -2.65 14.70 16.18
N GLY A 282 -2.78 15.53 17.22
CA GLY A 282 -3.73 16.64 17.20
C GLY A 282 -3.33 17.67 16.15
N PRO A 283 -4.27 18.53 15.69
CA PRO A 283 -3.91 19.64 14.81
C PRO A 283 -2.77 20.45 15.45
N PRO A 284 -1.76 20.90 14.69
CA PRO A 284 -0.74 21.78 15.24
C PRO A 284 -1.43 23.02 15.82
N SER A 285 -1.06 23.35 17.06
CA SER A 285 -1.50 24.55 17.78
C SER A 285 -1.13 25.84 17.06
#